data_AF-A0A8E0UY19-F1
#
_entry.id   AF-A0A8E0UY19-F1
#
_cell.length_a   1.000
_cell.length_b   1.000
_cell.length_c   1.000
_cell.angle_alpha   90.00
_cell.angle_beta   90.00
_cell.angle_gamma   90.00
#
_symmetry.space_group_name_H-M   'P 1'
#
loop_
_entity.id
_entity.type
_entity.pdbx_description
1 polymer ?
#
loop_
_entity_poly.entity_id
_entity_poly.type
_entity_poly.pdbx_seq_one_letter_code
_entity_poly.pdbx_strand_id
1 'polypeptide(L)'
;MSGRSPNEFLVLILRIAMSMGLHSAKVDDPQLGKGEQQTLSILWTSIIYLNLHQSVLTGMPMLLQPRDYTCAPPPSINGCSNQALALSNPEGTETFHVLFERAVPLASELMDLSHDPTRAETYEAIMHCTAEARHLLLHALEALQISHPTTGEGRKAIMLDILFRRLLLSVHRPFAHDERVPLRYPLSYWTSLDCALAILVHQRDLWEAHPDDSLVSRSFARLFWPDFLVAALTLSLYLLRADSPLDPPPRSRYGGIPARAMLQDALRSCRDIWQLEKDRNVCHSHAFILIDRVVSALEESGCDGVPALRRADVETALDAIGTGPPG
;
A
#
# COMPACT_ATOMS: atom_id res chain seq x y z
N MET A 1 11.57 23.94 16.59
CA MET A 1 10.15 23.64 16.91
C MET A 1 10.05 22.13 17.04
N SER A 2 9.81 21.63 18.24
CA SER A 2 9.74 20.18 18.52
C SER A 2 8.52 19.61 17.81
N GLY A 3 8.74 18.90 16.69
CA GLY A 3 7.67 18.25 15.94
C GLY A 3 7.14 17.09 16.77
N ARG A 4 5.90 17.18 17.24
CA ARG A 4 5.19 15.99 17.76
C ARG A 4 5.15 14.96 16.65
N SER A 5 5.40 13.70 17.00
CA SER A 5 5.33 12.61 16.03
C SER A 5 3.88 12.51 15.48
N PRO A 6 3.68 12.21 14.19
CA PRO A 6 2.36 11.99 13.61
C PRO A 6 1.51 10.98 14.40
N ASN A 7 2.18 10.01 15.03
CA ASN A 7 1.57 9.00 15.89
C ASN A 7 0.91 9.59 17.15
N GLU A 8 1.48 10.62 17.78
CA GLU A 8 0.88 11.26 18.95
C GLU A 8 -0.47 11.93 18.62
N PHE A 9 -0.55 12.57 17.45
CA PHE A 9 -1.78 13.23 17.01
C PHE A 9 -2.86 12.20 16.69
N LEU A 10 -2.48 11.10 16.02
CA LEU A 10 -3.39 10.02 15.71
C LEU A 10 -3.90 9.31 16.98
N VAL A 11 -3.05 9.08 17.97
CA VAL A 11 -3.44 8.54 19.29
C VAL A 11 -4.50 9.43 19.95
N LEU A 12 -4.32 10.76 19.89
CA LEU A 12 -5.29 11.70 20.44
C LEU A 12 -6.63 11.63 19.70
N ILE A 13 -6.62 11.60 18.35
CA ILE A 13 -7.84 11.45 17.55
C ILE A 13 -8.57 10.16 17.91
N LEU A 14 -7.85 9.04 17.98
CA LEU A 14 -8.41 7.73 18.33
C LEU A 14 -9.07 7.75 19.71
N ARG A 15 -8.40 8.35 20.70
CA ARG A 15 -8.95 8.50 22.06
C ARG A 15 -10.22 9.34 22.08
N ILE A 16 -10.25 10.46 21.36
CA ILE A 16 -11.43 11.33 21.27
C ILE A 16 -12.58 10.55 20.60
N ALA A 17 -12.32 9.90 19.47
CA ALA A 17 -13.32 9.13 18.74
C ALA A 17 -13.91 7.98 19.59
N MET A 18 -13.06 7.26 20.34
CA MET A 18 -13.52 6.23 21.27
C MET A 18 -14.33 6.82 22.42
N SER A 19 -13.91 7.96 22.99
CA SER A 19 -14.66 8.63 24.07
C SER A 19 -16.04 9.12 23.64
N MET A 20 -16.20 9.43 22.36
CA MET A 20 -17.47 9.81 21.74
C MET A 20 -18.29 8.60 21.28
N GLY A 21 -17.81 7.36 21.49
CA GLY A 21 -18.54 6.15 21.14
C GLY A 21 -18.57 5.80 19.65
N LEU A 22 -17.73 6.42 18.81
CA LEU A 22 -17.76 6.19 17.34
C LEU A 22 -17.48 4.72 16.98
N HIS A 23 -16.65 4.04 17.78
CA HIS A 23 -16.35 2.62 17.65
C HIS A 23 -17.57 1.69 17.85
N SER A 24 -18.60 2.16 18.56
CA SER A 24 -19.81 1.39 18.91
C SER A 24 -21.08 1.91 18.26
N ALA A 25 -21.04 3.02 17.52
CA ALA A 25 -22.21 3.70 16.91
C ALA A 25 -23.03 2.83 15.93
N LYS A 26 -22.59 1.60 15.68
CA LYS A 26 -23.32 0.58 14.91
C LYS A 26 -24.40 -0.15 15.70
N VAL A 27 -24.45 -0.02 17.02
CA VAL A 27 -25.43 -0.72 17.86
C VAL A 27 -26.65 0.19 18.08
N ASP A 28 -27.46 0.34 17.05
CA ASP A 28 -28.87 0.77 17.10
C ASP A 28 -29.24 1.83 18.16
N ASP A 29 -28.65 3.03 18.10
CA ASP A 29 -29.16 4.16 18.90
C ASP A 29 -30.45 4.70 18.24
N PRO A 30 -31.64 4.46 18.82
CA PRO A 30 -32.90 4.87 18.22
C PRO A 30 -33.10 6.40 18.20
N GLN A 31 -32.24 7.16 18.89
CA GLN A 31 -32.29 8.62 18.90
C GLN A 31 -31.56 9.25 17.72
N LEU A 32 -30.70 8.50 17.03
CA LEU A 32 -29.85 9.03 15.98
C LEU A 32 -30.51 8.91 14.60
N GLY A 33 -30.51 9.99 13.82
CA GLY A 33 -31.04 9.96 12.46
C GLY A 33 -30.18 9.08 11.54
N LYS A 34 -30.79 8.44 10.53
CA LYS A 34 -30.07 7.58 9.55
C LYS A 34 -28.86 8.29 8.89
N GLY A 35 -29.00 9.58 8.56
CA GLY A 35 -27.92 10.36 7.94
C GLY A 35 -26.77 10.67 8.90
N GLU A 36 -27.06 10.89 10.17
CA GLU A 36 -26.05 11.11 11.22
C GLU A 36 -25.28 9.81 11.48
N GLN A 37 -25.98 8.68 11.58
CA GLN A 37 -25.36 7.36 11.72
C GLN A 37 -24.41 7.05 10.56
N GLN A 38 -24.82 7.36 9.32
CA GLN A 38 -23.96 7.21 8.15
C GLN A 38 -22.71 8.11 8.26
N THR A 39 -22.87 9.36 8.67
CA THR A 39 -21.75 10.30 8.83
C THR A 39 -20.76 9.84 9.89
N LEU A 40 -21.23 9.33 11.03
CA LEU A 40 -20.37 8.78 12.09
C LEU A 40 -19.64 7.52 11.63
N SER A 41 -20.31 6.64 10.87
CA SER A 41 -19.69 5.45 10.28
C SER A 41 -18.58 5.81 9.29
N ILE A 42 -18.82 6.80 8.43
CA ILE A 42 -17.82 7.34 7.50
C ILE A 42 -16.61 7.87 8.28
N LEU A 43 -16.85 8.70 9.30
CA LEU A 43 -15.81 9.28 10.13
C LEU A 43 -14.97 8.21 10.83
N TRP A 44 -15.63 7.20 11.42
CA TRP A 44 -14.93 6.07 12.05
C TRP A 44 -14.07 5.31 11.05
N THR A 45 -14.63 4.96 9.89
CA THR A 45 -13.89 4.28 8.81
C THR A 45 -12.65 5.08 8.41
N SER A 46 -12.77 6.40 8.25
CA SER A 46 -11.65 7.28 7.90
C SER A 46 -10.55 7.28 8.97
N ILE A 47 -10.92 7.26 10.26
CA ILE A 47 -9.96 7.19 11.36
C ILE A 47 -9.20 5.85 11.34
N ILE A 48 -9.90 4.74 11.13
CA ILE A 48 -9.27 3.42 11.02
C ILE A 48 -8.36 3.34 9.79
N TYR A 49 -8.80 3.88 8.64
CA TYR A 49 -7.96 3.97 7.43
C TYR A 49 -6.66 4.73 7.70
N LEU A 50 -6.74 5.91 8.32
CA LEU A 50 -5.56 6.70 8.66
C LEU A 50 -4.65 5.96 9.65
N ASN A 51 -5.21 5.23 10.61
CA ASN A 51 -4.40 4.44 11.54
C ASN A 51 -3.67 3.29 10.86
N LEU A 52 -4.36 2.54 10.02
CA LEU A 52 -3.76 1.45 9.27
C LEU A 52 -2.70 1.98 8.28
N HIS A 53 -3.00 3.04 7.53
CA HIS A 53 -2.04 3.65 6.60
C HIS A 53 -0.79 4.17 7.32
N GLN A 54 -0.92 4.84 8.47
CA GLN A 54 0.24 5.25 9.27
C GLN A 54 1.06 4.05 9.80
N SER A 55 0.40 2.96 10.18
CA SER A 55 1.06 1.73 10.62
C SER A 55 1.90 1.13 9.49
N VAL A 56 1.34 1.09 8.27
CA VAL A 56 2.03 0.65 7.05
C VAL A 56 3.21 1.56 6.69
N LEU A 57 3.06 2.88 6.84
CA LEU A 57 4.12 3.85 6.55
C LEU A 57 5.30 3.76 7.52
N THR A 58 5.02 3.53 8.79
CA THR A 58 6.03 3.53 9.86
C THR A 58 6.60 2.14 10.15
N GLY A 59 5.97 1.09 9.62
CA GLY A 59 6.27 -0.30 9.97
C GLY A 59 5.88 -0.66 11.41
N MET A 60 5.13 0.20 12.11
CA MET A 60 4.71 -0.03 13.49
C MET A 60 3.37 -0.79 13.52
N PRO A 61 3.06 -1.54 14.59
CA PRO A 61 1.75 -2.18 14.74
C PRO A 61 0.63 -1.15 14.80
N MET A 62 -0.58 -1.57 14.42
CA MET A 62 -1.77 -0.75 14.63
C MET A 62 -1.98 -0.41 16.10
N LEU A 63 -2.47 0.80 16.35
CA LEU A 63 -2.72 1.30 17.71
C LEU A 63 -3.98 0.67 18.32
N LEU A 64 -4.85 0.12 17.48
CA LEU A 64 -6.06 -0.57 17.88
C LEU A 64 -5.95 -2.04 17.50
N GLN A 65 -6.42 -2.92 18.38
CA GLN A 65 -6.61 -4.32 18.04
C GLN A 65 -7.99 -4.53 17.42
N PRO A 66 -8.19 -5.60 16.63
CA PRO A 66 -9.49 -5.94 16.03
C PRO A 66 -10.66 -5.85 17.00
N ARG A 67 -10.48 -6.30 18.25
CA ARG A 67 -11.50 -6.26 19.31
C ARG A 67 -11.92 -4.85 19.74
N ASP A 68 -11.11 -3.83 19.48
CA ASP A 68 -11.35 -2.45 19.93
C ASP A 68 -12.26 -1.68 18.96
N TYR A 69 -12.42 -2.17 17.72
CA TYR A 69 -13.21 -1.53 16.68
C TYR A 69 -14.24 -2.44 15.98
N THR A 70 -14.20 -3.75 16.25
CA THR A 70 -15.28 -4.66 15.85
C THR A 70 -16.29 -4.77 16.99
N CYS A 71 -17.54 -4.42 16.72
CA CYS A 71 -18.67 -4.89 17.54
C CYS A 71 -18.90 -6.38 17.27
N ALA A 72 -17.89 -7.23 17.51
CA ALA A 72 -18.14 -8.66 17.58
C ALA A 72 -18.95 -8.91 18.86
N PRO A 73 -20.15 -9.52 18.80
CA PRO A 73 -20.83 -9.95 20.01
C PRO A 73 -19.89 -10.89 20.79
N PRO A 74 -19.91 -10.86 22.13
CA PRO A 74 -19.07 -11.75 22.93
C PRO A 74 -19.30 -13.19 22.49
N PRO A 75 -18.23 -14.03 22.40
CA PRO A 75 -18.36 -15.40 21.95
C PRO A 75 -19.41 -16.11 22.81
N SER A 76 -20.46 -16.61 22.18
CA SER A 76 -21.50 -17.32 22.93
C SER A 76 -20.87 -18.54 23.60
N ILE A 77 -21.16 -18.74 24.88
CA ILE A 77 -20.65 -19.83 25.73
C ILE A 77 -21.03 -21.22 25.16
N ASN A 78 -21.87 -21.26 24.12
CA ASN A 78 -22.36 -22.47 23.47
C ASN A 78 -21.77 -22.61 22.05
N GLY A 79 -20.46 -22.88 21.94
CA GLY A 79 -19.81 -23.72 20.91
C GLY A 79 -20.17 -23.61 19.41
N CYS A 80 -20.96 -22.66 18.95
CA CYS A 80 -21.37 -22.50 17.55
C CYS A 80 -20.85 -21.17 17.02
N SER A 81 -19.58 -21.17 16.61
CA SER A 81 -18.97 -20.05 15.89
C SER A 81 -19.31 -20.11 14.41
N ASN A 82 -20.53 -19.72 14.03
CA ASN A 82 -20.93 -19.52 12.64
C ASN A 82 -21.44 -18.08 12.39
N GLN A 83 -20.85 -17.07 13.04
CA GLN A 83 -21.19 -15.65 12.83
C GLN A 83 -19.94 -14.77 12.65
N ALA A 84 -18.91 -15.28 11.99
CA ALA A 84 -18.03 -14.40 11.24
C ALA A 84 -18.74 -14.11 9.91
N LEU A 85 -18.84 -12.85 9.50
CA LEU A 85 -19.41 -12.36 8.22
C LEU A 85 -20.88 -11.90 8.18
N ALA A 86 -21.56 -11.66 9.31
CA ALA A 86 -22.86 -10.99 9.27
C ALA A 86 -22.73 -9.44 9.18
N LEU A 87 -22.05 -8.95 8.15
CA LEU A 87 -22.32 -7.63 7.55
C LEU A 87 -22.76 -7.84 6.08
N SER A 88 -23.60 -8.85 5.87
CA SER A 88 -24.32 -9.00 4.62
C SER A 88 -25.41 -7.93 4.59
N ASN A 89 -25.19 -6.85 3.85
CA ASN A 89 -26.29 -6.08 3.30
C ASN A 89 -26.78 -6.89 2.08
N PRO A 90 -27.91 -7.61 2.14
CA PRO A 90 -28.29 -8.53 1.07
C PRO A 90 -28.76 -7.79 -0.20
N GLU A 91 -28.95 -6.46 -0.14
CA GLU A 91 -29.50 -5.64 -1.24
C GLU A 91 -28.81 -4.28 -1.40
N GLY A 92 -27.67 -4.04 -0.74
CA GLY A 92 -26.98 -2.73 -0.74
C GLY A 92 -25.83 -2.66 -1.73
N THR A 93 -25.74 -1.57 -2.50
CA THR A 93 -24.52 -1.22 -3.27
C THR A 93 -23.30 -1.29 -2.35
N GLU A 94 -22.28 -2.04 -2.79
CA GLU A 94 -21.04 -2.13 -2.03
C GLU A 94 -20.35 -0.77 -1.99
N THR A 95 -20.20 -0.23 -0.78
CA THR A 95 -19.52 1.05 -0.57
C THR A 95 -18.10 0.81 -0.08
N PHE A 96 -17.23 1.80 -0.29
CA PHE A 96 -15.87 1.80 0.26
C PHE A 96 -15.82 1.42 1.74
N HIS A 97 -16.77 1.89 2.55
CA HIS A 97 -16.84 1.61 3.99
C HIS A 97 -17.01 0.12 4.28
N VAL A 98 -17.95 -0.54 3.59
CA VAL A 98 -18.21 -1.98 3.75
C VAL A 98 -17.01 -2.81 3.29
N LEU A 99 -16.41 -2.43 2.16
CA LEU A 99 -15.23 -3.12 1.61
C LEU A 99 -14.02 -2.95 2.53
N PHE A 100 -13.79 -1.74 3.05
CA PHE A 100 -12.68 -1.45 3.95
C PHE A 100 -12.85 -2.17 5.30
N GLU A 101 -14.05 -2.26 5.85
CA GLU A 101 -14.30 -3.01 7.08
C GLU A 101 -13.97 -4.50 6.95
N ARG A 102 -14.22 -5.10 5.78
CA ARG A 102 -13.82 -6.47 5.46
C ARG A 102 -12.31 -6.63 5.28
N ALA A 103 -11.63 -5.56 4.86
CA ALA A 103 -10.18 -5.51 4.65
C ALA A 103 -9.36 -5.44 5.93
N VAL A 104 -9.89 -4.76 6.94
CA VAL A 104 -9.14 -4.42 8.15
C VAL A 104 -8.61 -5.62 8.93
N PRO A 105 -9.37 -6.73 9.15
CA PRO A 105 -8.85 -7.90 9.85
C PRO A 105 -7.63 -8.52 9.15
N LEU A 106 -7.72 -8.66 7.83
CA LEU A 106 -6.64 -9.20 7.00
C LEU A 106 -5.41 -8.28 7.01
N ALA A 107 -5.64 -6.96 6.94
CA ALA A 107 -4.57 -5.97 7.07
C ALA A 107 -3.85 -6.05 8.43
N SER A 108 -4.60 -6.26 9.52
CA SER A 108 -4.02 -6.46 10.85
C SER A 108 -3.16 -7.73 10.91
N GLU A 109 -3.67 -8.85 10.38
CA GLU A 109 -2.93 -10.10 10.34
C GLU A 109 -1.64 -9.99 9.52
N LEU A 110 -1.69 -9.36 8.35
CA LEU A 110 -0.52 -9.08 7.53
C LEU A 110 0.52 -8.21 8.28
N MET A 111 0.06 -7.19 9.00
CA MET A 111 0.96 -6.36 9.83
C MET A 111 1.62 -7.17 10.94
N ASP A 112 0.89 -8.05 11.62
CA ASP A 112 1.45 -8.91 12.67
C ASP A 112 2.50 -9.88 12.10
N LEU A 113 2.22 -10.48 10.93
CA LEU A 113 3.18 -11.36 10.23
C LEU A 113 4.46 -10.62 9.81
N SER A 114 4.38 -9.32 9.49
CA SER A 114 5.56 -8.52 9.11
C SER A 114 6.55 -8.30 10.27
N HIS A 115 6.10 -8.39 11.52
CA HIS A 115 6.91 -8.11 12.71
C HIS A 115 7.71 -9.33 13.22
N ASP A 116 7.37 -10.57 12.82
CA ASP A 116 8.15 -11.78 13.15
C ASP A 116 8.42 -12.66 11.90
N PRO A 117 9.41 -12.28 11.07
CA PRO A 117 9.73 -13.00 9.84
C PRO A 117 10.54 -14.29 10.08
N THR A 118 10.81 -14.69 11.33
CA THR A 118 11.81 -15.72 11.64
C THR A 118 11.28 -17.16 11.64
N ARG A 119 9.96 -17.35 11.57
CA ARG A 119 9.35 -18.69 11.60
C ARG A 119 9.10 -19.21 10.19
N ALA A 120 9.45 -20.47 9.92
CA ALA A 120 9.19 -21.12 8.62
C ALA A 120 7.69 -21.13 8.27
N GLU A 121 6.84 -21.25 9.30
CA GLU A 121 5.37 -21.16 9.22
C GLU A 121 4.88 -19.78 8.73
N THR A 122 5.68 -18.72 8.92
CA THR A 122 5.34 -17.35 8.51
C THR A 122 5.23 -17.23 6.98
N TYR A 123 6.04 -17.95 6.19
CA TYR A 123 5.97 -17.82 4.74
C TYR A 123 4.65 -18.37 4.18
N GLU A 124 4.21 -19.55 4.63
CA GLU A 124 2.95 -20.15 4.19
C GLU A 124 1.75 -19.30 4.59
N ALA A 125 1.76 -18.78 5.83
CA ALA A 125 0.75 -17.83 6.30
C ALA A 125 0.69 -16.57 5.43
N ILE A 126 1.84 -15.96 5.10
CA ILE A 126 1.88 -14.81 4.20
C ILE A 126 1.31 -15.18 2.82
N MET A 127 1.61 -16.36 2.27
CA MET A 127 1.06 -16.74 0.96
C MET A 127 -0.47 -16.85 1.00
N HIS A 128 -1.02 -17.42 2.09
CA HIS A 128 -2.46 -17.51 2.30
C HIS A 128 -3.11 -16.12 2.39
N CYS A 129 -2.59 -15.25 3.28
CA CYS A 129 -3.09 -13.88 3.43
C CYS A 129 -2.93 -13.07 2.13
N THR A 130 -1.87 -13.29 1.35
CA THR A 130 -1.68 -12.65 0.04
C THR A 130 -2.76 -13.06 -0.95
N ALA A 131 -3.14 -14.35 -0.99
CA ALA A 131 -4.22 -14.81 -1.85
C ALA A 131 -5.57 -14.18 -1.48
N GLU A 132 -5.87 -14.12 -0.18
CA GLU A 132 -7.07 -13.46 0.32
C GLU A 132 -7.08 -11.97 0.02
N ALA A 133 -5.94 -11.28 0.21
CA ALA A 133 -5.81 -9.85 -0.05
C ALA A 133 -6.05 -9.52 -1.51
N ARG A 134 -5.49 -10.34 -2.42
CA ARG A 134 -5.72 -10.19 -3.86
C ARG A 134 -7.18 -10.44 -4.23
N HIS A 135 -7.83 -11.45 -3.65
CA HIS A 135 -9.24 -11.71 -3.92
C HIS A 135 -10.13 -10.55 -3.47
N LEU A 136 -9.93 -10.07 -2.24
CA LEU A 136 -10.68 -8.94 -1.69
C LEU A 136 -10.44 -7.66 -2.49
N LEU A 137 -9.19 -7.41 -2.90
CA LEU A 137 -8.84 -6.24 -3.70
C LEU A 137 -9.47 -6.28 -5.09
N LEU A 138 -9.42 -7.42 -5.78
CA LEU A 138 -10.08 -7.58 -7.09
C LEU A 138 -11.57 -7.28 -6.99
N HIS A 139 -12.23 -7.89 -6.01
CA HIS A 139 -13.64 -7.68 -5.74
C HIS A 139 -13.95 -6.21 -5.40
N ALA A 140 -13.13 -5.58 -4.55
CA ALA A 140 -13.32 -4.17 -4.19
C ALA A 140 -13.10 -3.23 -5.38
N LEU A 141 -12.14 -3.53 -6.25
CA LEU A 141 -11.91 -2.76 -7.47
C LEU A 141 -13.07 -2.91 -8.46
N GLU A 142 -13.61 -4.12 -8.62
CA GLU A 142 -14.80 -4.38 -9.44
C GLU A 142 -16.04 -3.68 -8.88
N ALA A 143 -16.24 -3.71 -7.56
CA ALA A 143 -17.36 -3.06 -6.90
C ALA A 143 -17.28 -1.52 -6.96
N LEU A 144 -16.06 -0.96 -6.92
CA LEU A 144 -15.80 0.47 -6.99
C LEU A 144 -15.48 0.96 -8.41
N GLN A 145 -15.62 0.10 -9.44
CA GLN A 145 -15.24 0.44 -10.82
C GLN A 145 -16.00 1.68 -11.29
N ILE A 146 -15.27 2.78 -11.42
CA ILE A 146 -15.67 3.95 -12.22
C ILE A 146 -14.70 4.09 -13.37
N SER A 147 -15.24 4.37 -14.55
CA SER A 147 -14.55 4.70 -15.80
C SER A 147 -13.53 5.84 -15.74
N HIS A 148 -13.27 6.45 -14.57
CA HIS A 148 -12.37 7.60 -14.45
C HIS A 148 -11.71 7.70 -13.05
N PRO A 149 -10.37 7.64 -12.94
CA PRO A 149 -9.63 7.65 -11.67
C PRO A 149 -9.73 8.98 -10.91
N THR A 150 -10.18 10.04 -11.57
CA THR A 150 -10.37 11.38 -10.97
C THR A 150 -11.73 11.58 -10.31
N THR A 151 -12.61 10.58 -10.32
CA THR A 151 -13.89 10.67 -9.63
C THR A 151 -13.75 10.35 -8.15
N GLY A 152 -14.77 10.69 -7.34
CA GLY A 152 -14.76 10.39 -5.92
C GLY A 152 -14.59 8.89 -5.62
N GLU A 153 -15.26 8.01 -6.35
CA GLU A 153 -15.15 6.56 -6.12
C GLU A 153 -13.91 5.95 -6.79
N GLY A 154 -13.49 6.47 -7.95
CA GLY A 154 -12.20 6.10 -8.55
C GLY A 154 -11.02 6.38 -7.60
N ARG A 155 -11.02 7.53 -6.92
CA ARG A 155 -10.03 7.83 -5.88
C ARG A 155 -10.11 6.85 -4.70
N LYS A 156 -11.31 6.50 -4.22
CA LYS A 156 -11.49 5.53 -3.12
C LYS A 156 -10.93 4.14 -3.50
N ALA A 157 -11.12 3.70 -4.75
CA ALA A 157 -10.54 2.48 -5.27
C ALA A 157 -9.00 2.53 -5.22
N ILE A 158 -8.40 3.64 -5.68
CA ILE A 158 -6.95 3.87 -5.60
C ILE A 158 -6.45 3.86 -4.15
N MET A 159 -7.17 4.51 -3.21
CA MET A 159 -6.79 4.51 -1.78
C MET A 159 -6.67 3.11 -1.20
N LEU A 160 -7.60 2.22 -1.57
CA LEU A 160 -7.64 0.84 -1.09
C LEU A 160 -6.55 0.00 -1.76
N ASP A 161 -6.37 0.16 -3.07
CA ASP A 161 -5.36 -0.56 -3.84
C ASP A 161 -3.93 -0.22 -3.38
N ILE A 162 -3.62 1.07 -3.22
CA ILE A 162 -2.32 1.50 -2.70
C ILE A 162 -2.09 0.92 -1.30
N LEU A 163 -3.08 0.98 -0.41
CA LEU A 163 -2.95 0.47 0.95
C LEU A 163 -2.60 -1.03 0.98
N PHE A 164 -3.34 -1.85 0.23
CA PHE A 164 -3.08 -3.29 0.17
C PHE A 164 -1.76 -3.62 -0.49
N ARG A 165 -1.40 -2.96 -1.59
CA ARG A 165 -0.11 -3.18 -2.24
C ARG A 165 1.05 -2.80 -1.34
N ARG A 166 0.90 -1.77 -0.50
CA ARG A 166 1.91 -1.38 0.49
C ARG A 166 2.03 -2.37 1.64
N LEU A 167 0.91 -2.92 2.12
CA LEU A 167 0.91 -4.05 3.06
C LEU A 167 1.65 -5.26 2.48
N LEU A 168 1.32 -5.64 1.25
CA LEU A 168 1.96 -6.75 0.54
C LEU A 168 3.47 -6.52 0.36
N LEU A 169 3.89 -5.30 -0.02
CA LEU A 169 5.31 -4.95 -0.08
C LEU A 169 6.02 -5.11 1.27
N SER A 170 5.35 -4.78 2.38
CA SER A 170 5.93 -4.92 3.72
C SER A 170 6.15 -6.39 4.09
N VAL A 171 5.12 -7.23 3.98
CA VAL A 171 5.18 -8.65 4.38
C VAL A 171 6.11 -9.47 3.49
N HIS A 172 6.19 -9.14 2.20
CA HIS A 172 7.05 -9.86 1.27
C HIS A 172 8.50 -9.37 1.30
N ARG A 173 8.80 -8.18 1.86
CA ARG A 173 10.15 -7.60 1.92
C ARG A 173 11.23 -8.60 2.36
N PRO A 174 11.14 -9.30 3.50
CA PRO A 174 12.20 -10.22 3.95
C PRO A 174 12.46 -11.37 2.96
N PHE A 175 11.43 -11.82 2.25
CA PHE A 175 11.53 -12.92 1.28
C PHE A 175 11.93 -12.45 -0.12
N ALA A 176 11.56 -11.22 -0.49
CA ALA A 176 11.76 -10.63 -1.81
C ALA A 176 13.20 -10.09 -2.03
N HIS A 177 13.96 -9.89 -0.96
CA HIS A 177 15.32 -9.33 -1.00
C HIS A 177 16.44 -10.35 -0.75
N ASP A 178 16.13 -11.63 -0.47
CA ASP A 178 17.11 -12.72 -0.35
C ASP A 178 18.02 -12.81 -1.62
N GLU A 179 19.27 -13.22 -1.49
CA GLU A 179 20.23 -13.27 -2.61
C GLU A 179 19.84 -14.30 -3.71
N ARG A 180 18.95 -15.26 -3.41
CA ARG A 180 18.46 -16.30 -4.33
C ARG A 180 16.94 -16.27 -4.53
N VAL A 181 16.29 -15.12 -4.32
CA VAL A 181 14.80 -15.01 -4.35
C VAL A 181 14.13 -15.67 -5.54
N PRO A 182 14.54 -15.44 -6.81
CA PRO A 182 13.79 -15.98 -7.95
C PRO A 182 13.64 -17.50 -7.93
N LEU A 183 14.57 -18.21 -7.26
CA LEU A 183 14.58 -19.65 -7.12
C LEU A 183 13.94 -20.12 -5.81
N ARG A 184 14.06 -19.35 -4.72
CA ARG A 184 13.63 -19.76 -3.37
C ARG A 184 12.24 -19.26 -2.99
N TYR A 185 11.90 -18.03 -3.36
CA TYR A 185 10.65 -17.35 -3.01
C TYR A 185 10.02 -16.63 -4.23
N PRO A 186 9.72 -17.37 -5.32
CA PRO A 186 9.26 -16.77 -6.58
C PRO A 186 7.95 -15.98 -6.42
N LEU A 187 7.03 -16.45 -5.57
CA LEU A 187 5.76 -15.74 -5.36
C LEU A 187 5.96 -14.38 -4.67
N SER A 188 6.87 -14.29 -3.70
CA SER A 188 7.22 -13.01 -3.05
C SER A 188 7.94 -12.06 -4.00
N TYR A 189 8.80 -12.60 -4.88
CA TYR A 189 9.46 -11.83 -5.93
C TYR A 189 8.45 -11.13 -6.83
N TRP A 190 7.54 -11.90 -7.44
CA TRP A 190 6.58 -11.39 -8.42
C TRP A 190 5.50 -10.53 -7.78
N THR A 191 5.04 -10.89 -6.58
CA THR A 191 4.03 -10.09 -5.86
C THR A 191 4.57 -8.71 -5.51
N SER A 192 5.80 -8.61 -5.00
CA SER A 192 6.39 -7.31 -4.66
C SER A 192 6.63 -6.46 -5.91
N LEU A 193 7.07 -7.07 -7.02
CA LEU A 193 7.24 -6.38 -8.29
C LEU A 193 5.91 -5.86 -8.85
N ASP A 194 4.87 -6.69 -8.87
CA ASP A 194 3.50 -6.35 -9.30
C ASP A 194 2.91 -5.21 -8.44
N CYS A 195 3.10 -5.27 -7.12
CA CYS A 195 2.65 -4.24 -6.20
C CYS A 195 3.35 -2.89 -6.45
N ALA A 196 4.69 -2.90 -6.56
CA ALA A 196 5.46 -1.69 -6.82
C ALA A 196 5.11 -1.06 -8.17
N LEU A 197 5.00 -1.87 -9.23
CA LEU A 197 4.61 -1.38 -10.55
C LEU A 197 3.22 -0.73 -10.53
N ALA A 198 2.23 -1.41 -9.97
CA ALA A 198 0.86 -0.89 -9.93
C ALA A 198 0.72 0.40 -9.11
N ILE A 199 1.48 0.55 -8.01
CA ILE A 199 1.53 1.81 -7.25
C ILE A 199 2.05 2.96 -8.13
N LEU A 200 3.09 2.74 -8.94
CA LEU A 200 3.60 3.77 -9.86
C LEU A 200 2.66 4.03 -11.05
N VAL A 201 1.91 3.03 -11.51
CA VAL A 201 0.84 3.24 -12.50
C VAL A 201 -0.22 4.21 -11.95
N HIS A 202 -0.65 4.04 -10.69
CA HIS A 202 -1.55 5.00 -10.05
C HIS A 202 -0.96 6.40 -9.95
N GLN A 203 0.34 6.52 -9.64
CA GLN A 203 1.01 7.82 -9.62
C GLN A 203 0.88 8.51 -10.99
N ARG A 204 1.19 7.79 -12.07
CA ARG A 204 1.11 8.30 -13.43
C ARG A 204 -0.32 8.69 -13.79
N ASP A 205 -1.28 7.80 -13.58
CA ASP A 205 -2.68 8.01 -13.96
C ASP A 205 -3.29 9.21 -13.23
N LEU A 206 -2.91 9.43 -11.96
CA LEU A 206 -3.32 10.62 -11.21
C LEU A 206 -2.65 11.91 -11.74
N TRP A 207 -1.44 11.82 -12.29
CA TRP A 207 -0.71 12.99 -12.79
C TRP A 207 -1.10 13.39 -14.23
N GLU A 208 -1.46 12.39 -15.04
CA GLU A 208 -1.94 12.50 -16.42
C GLU A 208 -3.47 12.72 -16.50
N ALA A 209 -4.12 12.89 -15.34
CA ALA A 209 -5.53 13.24 -15.24
C ALA A 209 -5.93 14.42 -16.14
N HIS A 210 -7.18 14.38 -16.62
CA HIS A 210 -7.78 15.41 -17.48
C HIS A 210 -7.53 16.83 -16.92
N PRO A 211 -7.25 17.85 -17.77
CA PRO A 211 -6.88 19.20 -17.32
C PRO A 211 -7.82 19.79 -16.27
N ASP A 212 -9.13 19.57 -16.43
CA ASP A 212 -10.17 20.07 -15.52
C ASP A 212 -10.07 19.52 -14.08
N ASP A 213 -9.53 18.30 -13.91
CA ASP A 213 -9.36 17.64 -12.62
C ASP A 213 -7.90 17.60 -12.13
N SER A 214 -6.97 18.12 -12.93
CA SER A 214 -5.53 17.94 -12.74
C SER A 214 -5.03 18.45 -11.39
N LEU A 215 -5.58 19.54 -10.86
CA LEU A 215 -5.16 20.10 -9.56
C LEU A 215 -5.62 19.22 -8.38
N VAL A 216 -6.86 18.74 -8.40
CA VAL A 216 -7.39 17.86 -7.35
C VAL A 216 -6.68 16.52 -7.39
N SER A 217 -6.48 15.97 -8.59
CA SER A 217 -5.79 14.70 -8.80
C SER A 217 -4.33 14.74 -8.31
N ARG A 218 -3.57 15.78 -8.69
CA ARG A 218 -2.18 15.96 -8.19
C ARG A 218 -2.13 16.18 -6.69
N SER A 219 -3.09 16.92 -6.12
CA SER A 219 -3.15 17.15 -4.67
C SER A 219 -3.44 15.84 -3.92
N PHE A 220 -4.34 15.01 -4.47
CA PHE A 220 -4.63 13.68 -3.95
C PHE A 220 -3.41 12.74 -4.05
N ALA A 221 -2.73 12.71 -5.20
CA ALA A 221 -1.52 11.91 -5.39
C ALA A 221 -0.42 12.26 -4.38
N ARG A 222 -0.25 13.54 -4.02
CA ARG A 222 0.74 13.95 -3.00
C ARG A 222 0.51 13.31 -1.62
N LEU A 223 -0.70 12.88 -1.29
CA LEU A 223 -0.98 12.15 -0.04
C LEU A 223 -0.25 10.80 0.03
N PHE A 224 0.03 10.21 -1.13
CA PHE A 224 0.66 8.91 -1.31
C PHE A 224 2.14 9.01 -1.71
N TRP A 225 2.76 10.19 -1.59
CA TRP A 225 4.17 10.37 -1.94
C TRP A 225 5.11 9.35 -1.27
N PRO A 226 4.97 9.03 0.03
CA PRO A 226 5.81 7.99 0.65
C PRO A 226 5.61 6.61 0.02
N ASP A 227 4.39 6.29 -0.41
CA ASP A 227 4.05 5.02 -1.04
C ASP A 227 4.68 4.91 -2.44
N PHE A 228 4.63 6.00 -3.20
CA PHE A 228 5.32 6.11 -4.49
C PHE A 228 6.84 6.00 -4.33
N LEU A 229 7.40 6.59 -3.27
CA LEU A 229 8.83 6.47 -2.97
C LEU A 229 9.24 5.03 -2.72
N VAL A 230 8.53 4.31 -1.84
CA VAL A 230 8.86 2.90 -1.57
C VAL A 230 8.69 2.04 -2.81
N ALA A 231 7.65 2.28 -3.63
CA ALA A 231 7.46 1.56 -4.89
C ALA A 231 8.60 1.81 -5.88
N ALA A 232 9.02 3.07 -6.07
CA ALA A 232 10.11 3.42 -6.97
C ALA A 232 11.46 2.82 -6.53
N LEU A 233 11.75 2.87 -5.23
CA LEU A 233 12.97 2.24 -4.68
C LEU A 233 12.93 0.73 -4.81
N THR A 234 11.76 0.11 -4.59
CA THR A 234 11.56 -1.33 -4.80
C THR A 234 11.88 -1.69 -6.25
N LEU A 235 11.26 -1.04 -7.24
CA LEU A 235 11.56 -1.32 -8.65
C LEU A 235 13.04 -1.08 -9.00
N SER A 236 13.65 -0.05 -8.42
CA SER A 236 15.08 0.23 -8.60
C SER A 236 15.95 -0.95 -8.17
N LEU A 237 15.68 -1.58 -7.02
CA LEU A 237 16.41 -2.76 -6.56
C LEU A 237 16.26 -3.96 -7.49
N TYR A 238 15.07 -4.17 -8.06
CA TYR A 238 14.81 -5.25 -8.99
C TYR A 238 15.54 -5.05 -10.33
N LEU A 239 15.60 -3.81 -10.81
CA LEU A 239 16.26 -3.46 -12.07
C LEU A 239 17.78 -3.45 -11.96
N LEU A 240 18.33 -3.04 -10.81
CA LEU A 240 19.76 -3.07 -10.51
C LEU A 240 20.30 -4.48 -10.21
N ARG A 241 19.43 -5.48 -10.08
CA ARG A 241 19.84 -6.87 -9.85
C ARG A 241 20.35 -7.50 -11.15
N ALA A 242 21.57 -8.03 -11.12
CA ALA A 242 22.21 -8.68 -12.27
C ALA A 242 21.48 -9.96 -12.70
N ASP A 243 21.05 -10.79 -11.74
CA ASP A 243 20.41 -12.11 -11.98
C ASP A 243 18.87 -12.04 -12.09
N SER A 244 18.34 -10.92 -12.57
CA SER A 244 16.90 -10.68 -12.58
C SER A 244 16.22 -11.44 -13.74
N PRO A 245 15.23 -12.34 -13.49
CA PRO A 245 14.52 -13.10 -14.53
C PRO A 245 13.55 -12.24 -15.37
N LEU A 246 13.77 -10.92 -15.44
CA LEU A 246 12.90 -9.95 -16.10
C LEU A 246 12.97 -10.02 -17.63
N ASP A 247 14.05 -10.60 -18.16
CA ASP A 247 14.24 -10.75 -19.59
C ASP A 247 13.96 -12.22 -19.97
N PRO A 248 13.05 -12.48 -20.91
CA PRO A 248 12.82 -13.83 -21.40
C PRO A 248 14.11 -14.35 -22.06
N PRO A 249 14.39 -15.66 -21.99
CA PRO A 249 15.52 -16.23 -22.71
C PRO A 249 15.38 -15.89 -24.20
N PRO A 250 16.51 -15.66 -24.92
CA PRO A 250 16.53 -15.14 -26.30
C PRO A 250 15.84 -16.03 -27.36
N ARG A 251 15.21 -17.13 -26.94
CA ARG A 251 14.49 -18.10 -27.78
C ARG A 251 12.97 -18.06 -27.61
N SER A 252 12.41 -17.20 -26.75
CA SER A 252 10.95 -17.04 -26.64
C SER A 252 10.41 -16.21 -27.81
N ARG A 253 9.61 -16.84 -28.68
CA ARG A 253 8.99 -16.23 -29.87
C ARG A 253 7.76 -15.38 -29.57
N TYR A 254 7.49 -15.08 -28.30
CA TYR A 254 6.35 -14.26 -27.89
C TYR A 254 6.79 -12.81 -27.77
N GLY A 255 6.44 -12.00 -28.77
CA GLY A 255 6.78 -10.58 -28.90
C GLY A 255 6.02 -9.65 -27.96
N GLY A 256 6.09 -9.91 -26.65
CA GLY A 256 5.70 -8.94 -25.62
C GLY A 256 6.81 -7.91 -25.38
N ILE A 257 6.44 -6.73 -24.85
CA ILE A 257 7.42 -5.77 -24.31
C ILE A 257 8.19 -6.51 -23.20
N PRO A 258 9.54 -6.52 -23.21
CA PRO A 258 10.33 -7.12 -22.14
C PRO A 258 9.90 -6.55 -20.78
N ALA A 259 9.70 -7.40 -19.76
CA ALA A 259 9.22 -6.93 -18.46
C ALA A 259 10.14 -5.84 -17.90
N ARG A 260 11.46 -5.95 -18.14
CA ARG A 260 12.45 -4.92 -17.80
C ARG A 260 12.14 -3.55 -18.41
N ALA A 261 11.74 -3.49 -19.69
CA ALA A 261 11.45 -2.23 -20.37
C ALA A 261 10.22 -1.53 -19.75
N MET A 262 9.15 -2.28 -19.47
CA MET A 262 7.96 -1.74 -18.80
C MET A 262 8.29 -1.14 -17.42
N LEU A 263 9.13 -1.81 -16.64
CA LEU A 263 9.57 -1.31 -15.33
C LEU A 263 10.46 -0.07 -15.45
N GLN A 264 11.35 -0.03 -16.43
CA GLN A 264 12.16 1.16 -16.72
C GLN A 264 11.29 2.34 -17.13
N ASP A 265 10.26 2.12 -17.96
CA ASP A 265 9.34 3.17 -18.36
C ASP A 265 8.51 3.70 -17.18
N ALA A 266 8.08 2.83 -16.26
CA ALA A 266 7.43 3.25 -15.03
C ALA A 266 8.35 4.11 -14.15
N LEU A 267 9.63 3.74 -14.01
CA LEU A 267 10.61 4.55 -13.28
C LEU A 267 10.91 5.89 -13.96
N ARG A 268 11.02 5.92 -15.29
CA ARG A 268 11.18 7.16 -16.06
C ARG A 268 9.99 8.09 -15.85
N SER A 269 8.77 7.57 -15.95
CA SER A 269 7.55 8.34 -15.68
C SER A 269 7.55 8.90 -14.25
N CYS A 270 7.92 8.09 -13.26
CA CYS A 270 8.06 8.53 -11.86
C CYS A 270 9.10 9.66 -11.71
N ARG A 271 10.29 9.51 -12.32
CA ARG A 271 11.35 10.53 -12.35
C ARG A 271 10.84 11.84 -12.94
N ASP A 272 10.17 11.78 -14.09
CA ASP A 272 9.68 12.97 -14.80
C ASP A 272 8.62 13.71 -13.98
N ILE A 273 7.73 12.97 -13.29
CA ILE A 273 6.77 13.53 -12.35
C ILE A 273 7.49 14.23 -11.19
N TRP A 274 8.51 13.60 -10.60
CA TRP A 274 9.25 14.19 -9.47
C TRP A 274 10.15 15.35 -9.89
N GLN A 275 10.60 15.40 -11.15
CA GLN A 275 11.32 16.57 -11.69
C GLN A 275 10.48 17.84 -11.57
N LEU A 276 9.16 17.73 -11.74
CA LEU A 276 8.21 18.86 -11.60
C LEU A 276 8.01 19.29 -10.14
N GLU A 277 8.30 18.42 -9.18
CA GLU A 277 8.01 18.63 -7.76
C GLU A 277 9.29 18.80 -6.90
N LYS A 278 10.48 18.65 -7.51
CA LYS A 278 11.79 18.63 -6.82
C LYS A 278 12.08 19.88 -5.98
N ASP A 279 11.51 21.03 -6.36
CA ASP A 279 11.79 22.32 -5.73
C ASP A 279 10.82 22.63 -4.56
N ARG A 280 9.90 21.71 -4.21
CA ARG A 280 8.94 21.93 -3.11
C ARG A 280 9.57 21.83 -1.73
N ASN A 281 10.46 20.85 -1.53
CA ASN A 281 11.20 20.65 -0.28
C ASN A 281 12.41 19.74 -0.52
N VAL A 282 13.30 19.70 0.48
CA VAL A 282 14.55 18.93 0.43
C VAL A 282 14.30 17.43 0.18
N CYS A 283 13.25 16.84 0.76
CA CYS A 283 12.94 15.42 0.58
C CYS A 283 12.57 15.09 -0.88
N HIS A 284 11.79 15.95 -1.54
CA HIS A 284 11.45 15.79 -2.95
C HIS A 284 12.69 15.94 -3.83
N SER A 285 13.56 16.91 -3.52
CA SER A 285 14.81 17.12 -4.24
C SER A 285 15.74 15.89 -4.13
N HIS A 286 15.92 15.35 -2.93
CA HIS A 286 16.72 14.15 -2.70
C HIS A 286 16.14 12.91 -3.37
N ALA A 287 14.82 12.70 -3.27
CA ALA A 287 14.15 11.58 -3.92
C ALA A 287 14.29 11.64 -5.46
N PHE A 288 14.11 12.84 -6.04
CA PHE A 288 14.35 13.07 -7.45
C PHE A 288 15.80 12.75 -7.85
N ILE A 289 16.80 13.30 -7.14
CA ILE A 289 18.22 13.04 -7.43
C ILE A 289 18.54 11.54 -7.38
N LEU A 290 17.97 10.82 -6.41
CA LEU A 290 18.20 9.38 -6.25
C LEU A 290 17.64 8.59 -7.43
N ILE A 291 16.37 8.82 -7.79
CA ILE A 291 15.73 8.09 -8.89
C ILE A 291 16.32 8.51 -10.24
N ASP A 292 16.63 9.78 -10.44
CA ASP A 292 17.30 10.29 -11.64
C ASP A 292 18.64 9.55 -11.87
N ARG A 293 19.45 9.43 -10.82
CA ARG A 293 20.70 8.65 -10.86
C ARG A 293 20.50 7.19 -11.21
N VAL A 294 19.49 6.53 -10.64
CA VAL A 294 19.17 5.13 -10.97
C VAL A 294 18.75 5.01 -12.43
N VAL A 295 17.89 5.90 -12.92
CA VAL A 295 17.43 5.87 -14.31
C VAL A 295 18.60 6.09 -15.27
N SER A 296 19.46 7.10 -15.04
CA SER A 296 20.65 7.33 -15.86
C SER A 296 21.60 6.12 -15.85
N ALA A 297 21.85 5.53 -14.67
CA ALA A 297 22.68 4.33 -14.55
C ALA A 297 22.13 3.15 -15.35
N LEU A 298 20.80 2.94 -15.35
CA LEU A 298 20.15 1.89 -16.12
C LEU A 298 20.20 2.14 -17.64
N GLU A 299 20.20 3.40 -18.06
CA GLU A 299 20.34 3.80 -19.47
C GLU A 299 21.79 3.62 -19.96
N GLU A 300 22.78 4.00 -19.14
CA GLU A 300 24.21 3.80 -19.41
C GLU A 300 24.61 2.33 -19.45
N SER A 301 24.06 1.52 -18.53
CA SER A 301 24.29 0.06 -18.48
C SER A 301 23.78 -0.67 -19.74
N GLY A 302 22.87 -0.05 -20.50
CA GLY A 302 22.45 -0.53 -21.82
C GLY A 302 23.46 -0.26 -22.94
N CYS A 303 24.47 0.59 -22.71
CA CYS A 303 25.50 0.96 -23.69
C CYS A 303 26.89 0.41 -23.39
N ASP A 304 27.32 0.27 -22.13
CA ASP A 304 28.51 -0.51 -21.72
C ASP A 304 28.73 -0.37 -20.20
N GLY A 305 28.89 -1.50 -19.49
CA GLY A 305 29.60 -1.59 -18.19
C GLY A 305 28.98 -0.95 -16.93
N VAL A 306 28.40 -1.82 -16.07
CA VAL A 306 28.15 -1.72 -14.61
C VAL A 306 28.11 -0.31 -13.96
N PRO A 307 27.00 0.09 -13.31
CA PRO A 307 26.88 1.42 -12.74
C PRO A 307 27.66 1.59 -11.42
N ALA A 308 28.16 2.81 -11.20
CA ALA A 308 28.83 3.24 -9.97
C ALA A 308 27.88 3.45 -8.77
N LEU A 309 26.56 3.39 -8.97
CA LEU A 309 25.60 3.35 -7.86
C LEU A 309 25.58 1.95 -7.25
N ARG A 310 26.02 1.85 -5.99
CA ARG A 310 25.96 0.59 -5.26
C ARG A 310 24.54 0.38 -4.80
N ARG A 311 23.97 -0.79 -5.11
CA ARG A 311 22.70 -1.30 -4.58
C ARG A 311 22.49 -0.99 -3.08
N ALA A 312 23.57 -1.05 -2.30
CA ALA A 312 23.61 -0.69 -0.88
C ALA A 312 23.05 0.71 -0.57
N ASP A 313 23.23 1.70 -1.44
CA ASP A 313 22.71 3.07 -1.24
C ASP A 313 21.18 3.11 -1.31
N VAL A 314 20.59 2.31 -2.21
CA VAL A 314 19.12 2.20 -2.38
C VAL A 314 18.52 1.34 -1.27
N GLU A 315 19.19 0.26 -0.87
CA GLU A 315 18.78 -0.57 0.27
C GLU A 315 18.80 0.22 1.57
N THR A 316 19.85 1.01 1.81
CA THR A 316 19.94 1.91 2.99
C THR A 316 18.79 2.93 3.00
N ALA A 317 18.42 3.49 1.84
CA ALA A 317 17.28 4.41 1.75
C ALA A 317 15.94 3.72 2.06
N LEU A 318 15.74 2.49 1.58
CA LEU A 318 14.55 1.67 1.89
C LEU A 318 14.49 1.23 3.35
N ASP A 319 15.63 0.91 3.96
CA ASP A 319 15.74 0.55 5.37
C ASP A 319 15.42 1.77 6.25
N ALA A 320 15.98 2.95 5.93
CA ALA A 320 15.69 4.19 6.65
C ALA A 320 14.21 4.63 6.58
N ILE A 321 13.47 4.21 5.56
CA ILE A 321 12.02 4.45 5.46
C ILE A 321 11.21 3.40 6.25
N GLY A 322 11.73 2.17 6.41
CA GLY A 322 11.05 1.07 7.08
C GLY A 322 11.34 0.96 8.59
N THR A 323 12.47 1.46 9.06
CA THR A 323 12.80 1.54 10.49
C THR A 323 12.32 2.89 11.03
N GLY A 324 11.32 2.89 11.90
CA GLY A 324 10.99 4.05 12.71
C GLY A 324 12.24 4.62 13.41
N PRO A 325 12.25 5.92 13.78
CA PRO A 325 13.44 6.56 14.32
C PRO A 325 13.96 5.78 15.53
N PRO A 326 15.29 5.62 15.69
CA PRO A 326 15.84 5.01 16.89
C PRO A 326 15.41 5.84 18.09
N GLY A 327 14.78 5.17 19.06
CA GLY A 327 14.28 5.77 20.30
C GLY A 327 15.37 6.36 21.18
#